data_AF-A0A6A5U7V5-F1
#
_entry.id   AF-A0A6A5U7V5-F1
#
_cell.length_a   1.000
_cell.length_b   1.000
_cell.length_c   1.000
_cell.angle_alpha   90.00
_cell.angle_beta   90.00
_cell.angle_gamma   90.00
#
_symmetry.space_group_name_H-M   'P 1'
#
loop_
_entity.id
_entity.type
_entity.pdbx_description
1 polymer ?
#
loop_
_entity_poly.entity_id
_entity_poly.type
_entity_poly.pdbx_seq_one_letter_code
_entity_poly.pdbx_strand_id
1 'polypeptide(L)' 'MTELHPNRLDFLPLAEWDEYNSYDEDMPSRLRYSIEWKVVVNNKMLSKDTEQDVVLAPAAY' A
#
# COMPACT_ATOMS: atom_id res chain seq x y z
N MET A 1 -1.48 17.66 -24.76
CA MET A 1 -2.15 17.29 -23.50
C MET A 1 -2.48 15.83 -23.61
N THR A 2 -1.68 14.95 -23.00
CA THR A 2 -1.98 13.52 -23.00
C THR A 2 -3.13 13.27 -22.05
N GLU A 3 -4.25 12.85 -22.60
CA GLU A 3 -5.40 12.37 -21.85
C GLU A 3 -4.94 11.25 -20.90
N LEU A 4 -5.17 11.45 -19.61
CA LEU A 4 -5.05 10.39 -18.62
C LEU A 4 -6.19 9.41 -18.91
N HIS A 5 -5.96 8.47 -19.81
CA HIS A 5 -6.68 7.20 -19.72
C HIS A 5 -6.63 6.79 -18.24
N PRO A 6 -7.71 6.26 -17.64
CA PRO A 6 -7.61 5.59 -16.36
C PRO A 6 -6.77 4.32 -16.56
N ASN A 7 -5.47 4.53 -16.78
CA ASN A 7 -4.40 3.58 -16.81
C ASN A 7 -4.51 2.86 -15.49
N ARG A 8 -4.67 1.54 -15.55
CA ARG A 8 -4.66 0.68 -14.39
C ARG A 8 -3.42 1.05 -13.57
N LEU A 9 -3.65 1.69 -12.43
CA LEU A 9 -2.58 1.95 -11.49
C LEU A 9 -1.97 0.60 -11.13
N ASP A 10 -0.65 0.56 -11.04
CA ASP A 10 0.09 -0.62 -10.61
C ASP A 10 0.76 -0.34 -9.26
N PHE A 11 1.21 -1.41 -8.60
CA PHE A 11 1.99 -1.33 -7.38
C PHE A 11 3.42 -0.83 -7.67
N LEU A 12 4.05 -0.25 -6.66
CA LEU A 12 5.45 0.14 -6.70
C LEU A 12 6.36 -1.10 -6.55
N PRO A 13 7.32 -1.33 -7.45
CA PRO A 13 8.35 -2.35 -7.27
C PRO A 13 9.26 -2.00 -6.07
N LEU A 14 9.71 -3.01 -5.32
CA LEU A 14 10.59 -2.80 -4.16
C LEU A 14 11.89 -2.07 -4.50
N ALA A 15 12.44 -2.30 -5.70
CA ALA A 15 13.66 -1.62 -6.17
C ALA A 15 13.48 -0.11 -6.39
N GLU A 16 12.24 0.38 -6.50
CA GLU A 16 11.90 1.81 -6.66
C GLU A 16 11.37 2.44 -5.37
N TRP A 17 11.28 1.65 -4.28
CA TRP A 17 10.79 2.13 -3.00
C TRP A 17 11.83 2.97 -2.28
N ASP A 18 11.39 4.11 -1.79
CA ASP A 18 12.18 5.06 -1.02
C ASP A 18 11.48 5.31 0.33
N GLU A 19 12.15 4.92 1.42
CA GLU A 19 11.64 5.06 2.79
C GLU A 19 11.40 6.52 3.19
N TYR A 20 12.03 7.48 2.51
CA TYR A 20 11.88 8.92 2.76
C TYR A 20 10.84 9.59 1.87
N ASN A 21 10.25 8.87 0.91
CA ASN A 21 9.21 9.39 0.03
C ASN A 21 7.82 9.09 0.60
N SER A 22 7.00 10.13 0.78
CA SER A 22 5.64 9.97 1.32
C SER A 22 4.63 9.48 0.29
N TYR A 23 4.95 9.53 -1.01
CA TYR A 23 4.04 9.20 -2.11
C TYR A 23 2.67 9.91 -2.06
N ASP A 24 2.53 11.00 -1.28
CA ASP A 24 1.30 11.78 -1.04
C ASP A 24 0.97 12.75 -2.17
N GLU A 25 0.86 12.22 -3.39
CA GLU A 25 0.52 13.00 -4.57
C GLU A 25 -0.99 13.31 -4.62
N ASP A 26 -1.37 14.52 -5.04
CA ASP A 26 -2.77 14.94 -5.22
C ASP A 26 -3.53 14.08 -6.24
N MET A 27 -2.81 13.56 -7.24
CA MET A 27 -3.33 12.60 -8.20
C MET A 27 -2.53 11.29 -8.05
N PRO A 28 -3.20 10.16 -7.76
CA PRO A 28 -2.48 8.93 -7.45
C PRO A 28 -1.77 8.38 -8.70
N SER A 29 -0.46 8.17 -8.60
CA SER A 29 0.34 7.51 -9.64
C SER A 29 0.57 6.00 -9.39
N ARG A 30 0.14 5.48 -8.23
CA ARG A 30 0.30 4.08 -7.78
C ARG A 30 -0.94 3.59 -7.04
N LEU A 31 -1.12 2.27 -6.99
CA LEU A 31 -2.12 1.66 -6.12
C LEU A 31 -1.75 1.86 -4.65
N ARG A 32 -2.68 2.38 -3.85
CA ARG A 32 -2.58 2.43 -2.39
C ARG A 32 -3.53 1.44 -1.77
N TYR A 33 -3.09 0.74 -0.74
CA TYR A 33 -3.91 -0.18 0.06
C TYR A 33 -3.49 -0.15 1.53
N SER A 34 -4.20 -0.91 2.35
CA SER A 34 -3.86 -1.10 3.76
C SER A 34 -3.63 -2.58 4.04
N ILE A 35 -2.70 -2.89 4.94
CA ILE A 35 -2.46 -4.24 5.43
C ILE A 35 -2.90 -4.28 6.90
N GLU A 36 -3.77 -5.24 7.23
CA GLU A 36 -4.27 -5.44 8.59
C GLU A 36 -3.80 -6.79 9.12
N TRP A 37 -3.13 -6.81 10.26
CA TRP A 37 -2.75 -8.03 10.96
C TRP A 37 -3.45 -8.14 12.31
N LYS A 38 -3.85 -9.38 12.66
CA LYS A 38 -4.54 -9.72 13.90
C LYS A 38 -3.93 -10.96 14.53
N VAL A 39 -3.67 -10.91 15.83
CA VAL A 39 -3.28 -12.06 16.64
C VAL A 39 -4.52 -12.52 17.42
N VAL A 40 -4.95 -13.76 17.19
CA VAL A 40 -6.13 -14.36 17.84
C VAL A 40 -5.72 -15.67 18.50
N VAL A 41 -6.01 -15.82 19.80
CA VAL A 41 -5.76 -17.05 20.57
C VAL A 41 -7.05 -17.44 21.28
N ASN A 42 -7.48 -18.70 21.15
CA ASN A 42 -8.74 -19.20 21.72
C ASN A 42 -9.93 -18.29 21.40
N ASN A 43 -10.05 -17.86 20.14
CA ASN A 43 -11.08 -16.94 19.64
C ASN A 43 -11.08 -15.54 20.29
N LYS A 44 -10.08 -15.22 21.12
CA LYS A 44 -9.88 -13.89 21.70
C LYS A 44 -8.81 -13.14 20.92
N MET A 45 -9.15 -11.94 20.44
CA MET A 45 -8.19 -11.05 19.82
C MET A 45 -7.23 -10.50 20.88
N LEU A 46 -5.94 -10.73 20.70
CA LEU A 46 -4.87 -10.27 21.60
C LEU A 46 -4.24 -8.99 21.10
N SER A 47 -4.07 -8.86 19.79
CA SER A 47 -3.51 -7.68 19.15
C SER A 47 -4.10 -7.52 17.76
N LYS A 48 -4.15 -6.27 17.31
CA LYS A 48 -4.55 -5.87 15.97
C LYS A 48 -3.76 -4.62 15.64
N ASP A 49 -3.23 -4.56 14.42
CA ASP A 49 -2.61 -3.35 13.91
C ASP A 49 -2.83 -3.26 12.39
N THR A 50 -2.67 -2.05 11.85
CA THR A 50 -3.03 -1.72 10.47
C THR A 50 -2.05 -0.68 9.95
N GLU A 51 -1.36 -1.02 8.88
CA GLU A 51 -0.53 -0.10 8.12
C GLU A 51 -1.33 0.40 6.92
N GLN A 52 -1.41 1.73 6.78
CA GLN A 52 -2.13 2.42 5.72
C GLN A 52 -1.16 2.90 4.64
N ASP A 53 -1.73 3.37 3.53
CA ASP A 53 -0.99 4.02 2.44
C ASP A 53 0.16 3.19 1.84
N VAL A 54 0.02 1.87 1.88
CA VAL A 54 1.00 0.95 1.31
C VAL A 54 0.94 1.00 -0.22
N VAL A 55 2.09 1.22 -0.84
CA VAL A 55 2.24 1.29 -2.31
C VAL A 55 2.98 0.10 -2.92
N LEU A 56 3.73 -0.66 -2.13
CA LEU A 56 4.51 -1.81 -2.61
C LEU A 56 3.60 -2.94 -3.14
N ALA A 57 4.12 -3.79 -4.00
CA ALA A 57 3.40 -5.02 -4.33
C ALA A 57 3.22 -5.89 -3.06
N PRO A 58 2.06 -6.53 -2.84
CA PRO A 58 1.87 -7.39 -1.67
C PRO A 58 2.88 -8.52 -1.52
N ALA A 59 3.49 -8.98 -2.62
CA ALA A 59 4.53 -10.01 -2.61
C ALA A 59 5.92 -9.50 -2.18
N ALA A 60 6.07 -8.18 -1.96
CA ALA A 60 7.31 -7.52 -1.56
C ALA A 60 7.32 -7.07 -0.09
N TYR A 61 6.21 -7.22 0.63
CA TYR A 61 6.14 -7.14 2.10
C TYR A 61 6.45 -8.51 2.72
#